data_AF-A0AA39JZN3-F1
#
_entry.id   AF-A0AA39JZN3-F1
#
_cell.length_a   1.000
_cell.length_b   1.000
_cell.length_c   1.000
_cell.angle_alpha   90.00
_cell.angle_beta   90.00
_cell.angle_gamma   90.00
#
_symmetry.space_group_name_H-M   'P 1'
#
loop_
_entity.id
_entity.type
_entity.pdbx_description
1 polymer ?
#
loop_
_entity_poly.entity_id
_entity_poly.type
_entity_poly.pdbx_seq_one_letter_code
_entity_poly.pdbx_strand_id
1 'polypeptide(L)'
;MPTDISCDCKKCARLPPFLRYISRDLARKHLRKNGPALLVPARAIESDGTASSSAPQSSSNRLPTMPDDDLEPFDLPDSTEFDDPGTRNEDGPPQLHNGRPAFIERENVSTTPAPAPDDRYEEVIMPPCPDYGRDDPFDDDVAPIVPPAFTRGEPTAVRLAYLQAVYNNVFCNIPVSTTTDNLNMTLNALDAAGALPLVPPPVRTLTSAKKHLGIDPDAWIIPYTVCPRCWKLYTPHETENLASPACLYPGCVGTLYTESKDAKGRSKRRAVKILPQVSLLQSLRRMVRRKGFRKLVRDSRGAARNMDDDDFVMKDMHDGSLWHE
;
A
#
# COMPACT_ATOMS: atom_id res chain seq x y z
N MET A 1 -32.35 5.68 -14.57
CA MET A 1 -32.46 6.48 -13.35
C MET A 1 -33.22 5.68 -12.31
N PRO A 2 -32.59 5.24 -11.20
CA PRO A 2 -33.33 4.64 -10.10
C PRO A 2 -34.24 5.70 -9.47
N THR A 3 -35.55 5.43 -9.42
CA THR A 3 -36.53 6.32 -8.79
C THR A 3 -36.55 6.02 -7.29
N ASP A 4 -36.07 6.96 -6.47
CA ASP A 4 -36.21 6.85 -5.02
C ASP A 4 -37.68 6.99 -4.62
N ILE A 5 -38.10 6.22 -3.63
CA ILE A 5 -39.46 6.23 -3.09
C ILE A 5 -39.43 6.50 -1.58
N SER A 6 -40.45 7.18 -1.07
CA SER A 6 -40.64 7.34 0.39
C SER A 6 -40.92 5.98 1.04
N CYS A 7 -40.22 5.66 2.12
CA CYS A 7 -40.43 4.44 2.91
C CYS A 7 -41.35 4.68 4.10
N ASP A 8 -42.52 4.05 4.10
CA ASP A 8 -43.58 4.24 5.11
C ASP A 8 -43.56 3.20 6.25
N CYS A 9 -42.38 2.64 6.56
CA CYS A 9 -42.24 1.71 7.68
C CYS A 9 -42.24 2.45 9.04
N LYS A 10 -42.58 1.74 10.13
CA LYS A 10 -42.67 2.31 11.49
C LYS A 10 -41.43 3.09 11.95
N LYS A 11 -40.24 2.68 11.49
CA LYS A 11 -38.96 3.32 11.84
C LYS A 11 -38.71 4.58 11.00
N CYS A 12 -38.93 4.52 9.68
CA CYS A 12 -38.73 5.66 8.77
C CYS A 12 -39.77 6.76 8.96
N ALA A 13 -40.99 6.43 9.40
CA ALA A 13 -42.04 7.40 9.70
C ALA A 13 -41.67 8.40 10.82
N ARG A 14 -40.69 8.07 11.67
CA ARG A 14 -40.19 8.98 12.73
C ARG A 14 -39.11 9.95 12.23
N LEU A 15 -38.54 9.71 11.05
CA LEU A 15 -37.50 10.56 10.48
C LEU A 15 -38.11 11.74 9.71
N PRO A 16 -37.38 12.87 9.55
CA PRO A 16 -37.77 13.96 8.67
C PRO A 16 -38.03 13.48 7.22
N PRO A 17 -38.95 14.13 6.46
CA PRO A 17 -39.35 13.67 5.13
C PRO A 17 -38.20 13.44 4.14
N PHE A 18 -37.15 14.26 4.16
CA PHE A 18 -36.01 14.13 3.26
C PHE A 18 -35.14 12.89 3.51
N LEU A 19 -35.19 12.30 4.72
CA LEU A 19 -34.49 11.06 5.06
C LEU A 19 -35.32 9.79 4.82
N ARG A 20 -36.55 9.92 4.30
CA ARG A 20 -37.44 8.79 4.02
C ARG A 20 -37.26 8.22 2.61
N TYR A 21 -36.58 8.95 1.72
CA TYR A 21 -36.38 8.54 0.33
C TYR A 21 -35.23 7.54 0.23
N ILE A 22 -35.58 6.32 -0.17
CA ILE A 22 -34.63 5.23 -0.37
C ILE A 22 -35.01 4.44 -1.63
N SER A 23 -34.08 3.61 -2.10
CA SER A 23 -34.36 2.74 -3.25
C SER A 23 -35.52 1.79 -2.96
N ARG A 24 -36.31 1.48 -4.00
CA ARG A 24 -37.52 0.64 -3.91
C ARG A 24 -37.27 -0.72 -3.25
N ASP A 25 -36.12 -1.34 -3.51
CA ASP A 25 -35.77 -2.64 -2.91
C ASP A 25 -35.43 -2.52 -1.42
N LEU A 26 -34.80 -1.43 -1.01
CA LEU A 26 -34.52 -1.16 0.40
C LEU A 26 -35.81 -0.85 1.18
N ALA A 27 -36.74 -0.09 0.58
CA ALA A 27 -38.06 0.16 1.15
C ALA A 27 -38.85 -1.12 1.40
N ARG A 28 -38.83 -2.08 0.46
CA ARG A 28 -39.45 -3.40 0.64
C ARG A 28 -38.84 -4.19 1.80
N LYS A 29 -37.51 -4.18 1.94
CA LYS A 29 -36.81 -4.82 3.07
C LYS A 29 -37.18 -4.16 4.41
N HIS A 30 -37.25 -2.84 4.44
CA HIS A 30 -37.64 -2.07 5.62
C HIS A 30 -39.08 -2.33 6.05
N LEU A 31 -40.03 -2.39 5.11
CA LEU A 31 -41.43 -2.74 5.36
C LEU A 31 -41.58 -4.15 5.92
N ARG A 32 -40.87 -5.13 5.37
CA ARG A 32 -40.87 -6.51 5.90
C ARG A 32 -40.32 -6.60 7.32
N LYS A 33 -39.24 -5.85 7.62
CA LYS A 33 -38.56 -5.92 8.92
C LYS A 33 -39.28 -5.14 10.02
N ASN A 34 -39.83 -3.96 9.70
CA ASN A 34 -40.34 -3.02 10.71
C ASN A 34 -41.86 -2.86 10.71
N GLY A 35 -42.55 -3.49 9.74
CA GLY A 35 -43.99 -3.33 9.52
C GLY A 35 -44.38 -1.97 8.94
N PRO A 36 -45.58 -1.85 8.35
CA PRO A 36 -46.13 -0.57 7.91
C PRO A 36 -46.40 0.34 9.11
N ALA A 37 -46.21 1.65 8.94
CA ALA A 37 -46.62 2.62 9.94
C ALA A 37 -48.16 2.61 10.05
N LEU A 38 -48.69 2.35 11.25
CA LEU A 38 -50.12 2.50 11.51
C LEU A 38 -50.44 4.00 11.40
N LEU A 39 -51.24 4.37 10.39
CA LEU A 39 -51.77 5.72 10.25
C LEU A 39 -52.68 5.99 11.45
N VAL A 40 -52.13 6.63 12.48
CA VAL A 40 -52.96 7.21 13.54
C VAL A 40 -53.64 8.43 12.93
N PRO A 41 -54.98 8.47 12.82
CA PRO A 41 -55.68 9.63 12.29
C PRO A 41 -55.32 10.85 13.14
N ALA A 42 -54.81 11.89 12.47
CA ALA A 42 -54.37 13.12 13.10
C ALA A 42 -55.54 13.74 13.88
N ARG A 43 -55.48 13.68 15.22
CA ARG A 43 -56.32 14.53 16.05
C ARG A 43 -55.83 15.96 15.89
N ALA A 44 -56.75 16.84 15.50
CA ALA A 44 -56.55 18.27 15.42
C ALA A 44 -56.01 18.77 16.77
N ILE A 45 -54.78 19.31 16.75
CA ILE A 45 -54.22 20.05 17.88
C ILE A 45 -54.41 21.52 17.51
N GLU A 46 -55.31 22.16 18.24
CA GLU A 46 -55.53 23.60 18.23
C GLU A 46 -54.27 24.32 18.72
N SER A 47 -53.88 25.34 17.96
CA SER A 47 -52.74 26.22 18.21
C SER A 47 -53.15 27.40 19.07
N ASP A 48 -52.44 27.64 20.18
CA ASP A 48 -52.60 28.85 20.98
C ASP A 48 -51.24 29.32 21.55
N GLY A 49 -51.01 30.64 21.55
CA GLY A 49 -49.95 31.34 22.32
C GLY A 49 -48.59 31.52 21.61
N THR A 50 -48.21 32.63 20.96
CA THR A 50 -47.99 34.04 21.39
C THR A 50 -46.61 34.34 21.99
N ALA A 51 -45.86 35.23 21.30
CA ALA A 51 -44.70 36.05 21.71
C ALA A 51 -43.40 35.29 22.14
N SER A 52 -42.17 35.82 22.03
CA SER A 52 -41.70 37.20 22.03
C SER A 52 -40.28 37.30 21.42
N SER A 53 -39.89 38.52 21.06
CA SER A 53 -38.63 38.92 20.40
C SER A 53 -37.41 38.98 21.33
N SER A 54 -36.22 38.64 20.83
CA SER A 54 -34.94 39.19 21.33
C SER A 54 -33.85 39.13 20.25
N ALA A 55 -33.18 40.27 20.10
CA ALA A 55 -32.14 40.63 19.12
C ALA A 55 -30.81 39.83 19.27
N PRO A 56 -29.95 39.80 18.24
CA PRO A 56 -28.69 39.06 18.28
C PRO A 56 -27.56 39.92 18.88
N GLN A 57 -26.88 39.39 19.89
CA GLN A 57 -25.60 39.94 20.36
C GLN A 57 -24.44 39.35 19.55
N SER A 58 -23.59 40.22 19.03
CA SER A 58 -22.36 39.89 18.32
C SER A 58 -21.30 39.36 19.30
N SER A 59 -21.01 38.06 19.24
CA SER A 59 -19.86 37.46 19.93
C SER A 59 -18.62 37.53 19.03
N SER A 60 -17.62 38.25 19.51
CA SER A 60 -16.28 38.37 18.93
C SER A 60 -15.57 37.01 18.93
N ASN A 61 -15.25 36.51 17.74
CA ASN A 61 -14.43 35.31 17.55
C ASN A 61 -12.96 35.64 17.85
N ARG A 62 -12.49 35.36 19.07
CA ARG A 62 -11.07 35.14 19.33
C ARG A 62 -10.73 33.70 18.97
N LEU A 63 -9.78 33.52 18.04
CA LEU A 63 -9.19 32.21 17.76
C LEU A 63 -8.53 31.65 19.03
N PRO A 64 -8.70 30.36 19.34
CA PRO A 64 -7.90 29.69 20.35
C PRO A 64 -6.44 29.61 19.87
N THR A 65 -5.52 30.13 20.67
CA THR A 65 -4.10 29.83 20.57
C THR A 65 -3.91 28.37 20.93
N MET A 66 -3.43 27.56 19.98
CA MET A 66 -3.05 26.17 20.22
C MET A 66 -1.84 26.16 21.17
N PRO A 67 -1.85 25.38 22.26
CA PRO A 67 -0.64 25.15 23.05
C PRO A 67 0.36 24.34 22.22
N ASP A 68 1.65 24.67 22.36
CA ASP A 68 2.76 23.90 21.81
C ASP A 68 2.72 22.46 22.35
N ASP A 69 2.57 21.50 21.44
CA ASP A 69 2.61 20.07 21.72
C ASP A 69 4.04 19.66 22.08
N ASP A 70 4.29 19.45 23.37
CA ASP A 70 5.35 18.57 23.85
C ASP A 70 5.04 17.15 23.37
N LEU A 71 5.80 16.69 22.38
CA LEU A 71 5.74 15.33 21.84
C LEU A 71 6.26 14.34 22.89
N GLU A 72 5.38 13.92 23.79
CA GLU A 72 5.58 12.72 24.61
C GLU A 72 5.79 11.49 23.69
N PRO A 73 6.75 10.59 24.00
CA PRO A 73 6.97 9.37 23.25
C PRO A 73 5.71 8.49 23.23
N PHE A 74 5.28 8.13 22.02
CA PHE A 74 4.14 7.26 21.79
C PHE A 74 4.51 5.82 22.20
N ASP A 75 4.14 5.41 23.41
CA ASP A 75 4.20 4.01 23.83
C ASP A 75 3.21 3.19 22.99
N LEU A 76 3.75 2.40 22.07
CA LEU A 76 2.97 1.42 21.31
C LEU A 76 2.52 0.31 22.26
N PRO A 77 1.21 0.04 22.42
CA PRO A 77 0.76 -1.10 23.18
C PRO A 77 1.21 -2.39 22.49
N ASP A 78 1.85 -3.25 23.27
CA ASP A 78 2.25 -4.62 22.94
C ASP A 78 1.01 -5.42 22.52
N SER A 79 0.79 -5.52 21.21
CA SER A 79 -0.28 -6.31 20.62
C SER A 79 0.19 -7.75 20.46
N THR A 80 0.20 -8.49 21.55
CA THR A 80 0.28 -9.95 21.58
C THR A 80 -1.04 -10.52 22.09
N GLU A 81 -2.03 -10.68 21.19
CA GLU A 81 -3.13 -11.62 21.40
C GLU A 81 -3.80 -11.87 20.04
N PHE A 82 -3.22 -12.80 19.30
CA PHE A 82 -3.80 -13.37 18.08
C PHE A 82 -4.50 -14.67 18.52
N ASP A 83 -5.78 -14.56 18.86
CA ASP A 83 -6.64 -15.71 19.12
C ASP A 83 -6.83 -16.52 17.82
N ASP A 84 -6.21 -17.71 17.79
CA ASP A 84 -6.32 -18.70 16.73
C ASP A 84 -7.49 -19.67 17.04
N PRO A 85 -8.58 -19.68 16.26
CA PRO A 85 -9.67 -20.60 16.49
C PRO A 85 -9.53 -21.82 15.56
N GLY A 86 -9.33 -23.00 16.16
CA GLY A 86 -9.91 -24.23 15.60
C GLY A 86 -9.00 -25.45 15.52
N THR A 87 -9.03 -26.23 16.62
CA THR A 87 -9.27 -27.69 16.63
C THR A 87 -8.80 -28.53 15.45
N ARG A 88 -7.77 -29.36 15.70
CA ARG A 88 -7.61 -30.64 15.01
C ARG A 88 -6.91 -31.69 15.89
N ASN A 89 -7.73 -32.64 16.33
CA ASN A 89 -7.50 -34.05 16.64
C ASN A 89 -6.17 -34.47 17.31
N GLU A 90 -6.35 -35.01 18.50
CA GLU A 90 -5.40 -35.85 19.23
C GLU A 90 -4.98 -37.06 18.38
N ASP A 91 -3.72 -37.10 17.98
CA ASP A 91 -3.04 -38.32 17.57
C ASP A 91 -1.58 -38.25 18.02
N GLY A 92 -1.29 -38.89 19.15
CA GLY A 92 0.00 -39.50 19.50
C GLY A 92 1.19 -38.55 19.75
N PRO A 93 1.84 -38.60 20.93
CA PRO A 93 3.13 -37.95 21.10
C PRO A 93 4.14 -38.54 20.10
N PRO A 94 4.84 -37.72 19.29
CA PRO A 94 5.89 -38.22 18.41
C PRO A 94 6.99 -38.83 19.28
N GLN A 95 7.22 -40.13 19.11
CA GLN A 95 8.35 -40.80 19.72
C GLN A 95 9.63 -40.13 19.23
N LEU A 96 10.32 -39.46 20.14
CA LEU A 96 11.68 -38.97 19.95
C LEU A 96 12.59 -40.18 19.70
N HIS A 97 12.81 -40.49 18.42
CA HIS A 97 13.90 -41.36 18.04
C HIS A 97 15.22 -40.67 18.43
N ASN A 98 15.82 -41.15 19.51
CA ASN A 98 17.20 -40.89 19.92
C ASN A 98 18.19 -41.52 18.93
N GLY A 99 18.07 -41.14 17.66
CA GLY A 99 19.09 -41.38 16.64
C GLY A 99 20.25 -40.44 16.90
N ARG A 100 21.22 -40.91 17.69
CA ARG A 100 22.54 -40.29 17.85
C ARG A 100 23.07 -40.00 16.43
N PRO A 101 23.22 -38.72 16.02
CA PRO A 101 23.77 -38.42 14.70
C PRO A 101 25.14 -39.07 14.64
N ALA A 102 25.35 -39.90 13.62
CA ALA A 102 26.66 -40.45 13.33
C ALA A 102 27.63 -39.27 13.29
N PHE A 103 28.63 -39.34 14.16
CA PHE A 103 29.77 -38.44 14.16
C PHE A 103 30.38 -38.56 12.76
N ILE A 104 30.06 -37.63 11.87
CA ILE A 104 30.80 -37.45 10.64
C ILE A 104 32.15 -36.96 11.12
N GLU A 105 33.16 -37.83 11.07
CA GLU A 105 34.55 -37.42 11.17
C GLU A 105 34.73 -36.29 10.17
N ARG A 106 34.81 -35.07 10.70
CA ARG A 106 35.30 -33.92 9.96
C ARG A 106 36.72 -34.30 9.58
N GLU A 107 36.90 -34.75 8.35
CA GLU A 107 38.21 -34.77 7.71
C GLU A 107 38.87 -33.44 8.03
N ASN A 108 40.08 -33.51 8.57
CA ASN A 108 40.93 -32.35 8.83
C ASN A 108 41.03 -31.54 7.54
N VAL A 109 40.16 -30.54 7.41
CA VAL A 109 40.26 -29.52 6.38
C VAL A 109 41.60 -28.85 6.65
N SER A 110 42.57 -29.17 5.81
CA SER A 110 43.90 -28.60 5.83
C SER A 110 43.76 -27.09 5.97
N THR A 111 44.10 -26.59 7.16
CA THR A 111 43.99 -25.19 7.55
C THR A 111 44.89 -24.39 6.62
N THR A 112 44.33 -23.94 5.51
CA THR A 112 44.99 -22.99 4.64
C THR A 112 45.18 -21.75 5.50
N PRO A 113 46.40 -21.20 5.65
CA PRO A 113 46.62 -20.00 6.43
C PRO A 113 45.66 -18.93 5.93
N ALA A 114 44.95 -18.29 6.87
CA ALA A 114 44.00 -17.24 6.55
C ALA A 114 44.70 -16.23 5.63
N PRO A 115 44.12 -15.88 4.48
CA PRO A 115 44.70 -14.85 3.61
C PRO A 115 44.94 -13.60 4.47
N ALA A 116 46.09 -12.96 4.27
CA ALA A 116 46.40 -11.72 4.96
C ALA A 116 45.24 -10.73 4.75
N PRO A 117 44.85 -9.97 5.78
CA PRO A 117 43.78 -8.98 5.66
C PRO A 117 44.12 -8.05 4.50
N ASP A 118 43.19 -7.90 3.56
CA ASP A 118 43.34 -7.04 2.40
C ASP A 118 43.03 -5.60 2.83
N ASP A 119 44.03 -4.95 3.42
CA ASP A 119 44.00 -3.60 3.97
C ASP A 119 44.37 -2.53 2.92
N ARG A 120 44.51 -2.94 1.65
CA ARG A 120 44.79 -2.03 0.54
C ARG A 120 43.50 -1.61 -0.14
N TYR A 121 43.12 -0.36 0.08
CA TYR A 121 42.14 0.30 -0.77
C TYR A 121 42.69 0.40 -2.19
N GLU A 122 42.20 -0.46 -3.08
CA GLU A 122 42.28 -0.25 -4.52
C GLU A 122 41.01 0.46 -4.96
N GLU A 123 41.16 1.59 -5.65
CA GLU A 123 40.04 2.24 -6.29
C GLU A 123 39.41 1.20 -7.24
N VAL A 124 38.17 0.80 -6.94
CA VAL A 124 37.42 -0.11 -7.80
C VAL A 124 37.14 0.64 -9.09
N ILE A 125 38.06 0.53 -10.04
CA ILE A 125 37.83 0.93 -11.42
C ILE A 125 36.73 -0.01 -11.89
N MET A 126 35.48 0.46 -11.86
CA MET A 126 34.38 -0.31 -12.38
C MET A 126 34.77 -0.69 -13.81
N PRO A 127 34.87 -1.99 -14.13
CA PRO A 127 35.12 -2.39 -15.50
C PRO A 127 34.09 -1.66 -16.36
N PRO A 128 34.47 -1.13 -17.55
CA PRO A 128 33.55 -0.42 -18.40
C PRO A 128 32.30 -1.27 -18.48
N CYS A 129 31.21 -0.75 -17.90
CA CYS A 129 29.98 -1.50 -17.73
C CYS A 129 29.73 -2.10 -19.10
N PRO A 130 29.61 -3.44 -19.25
CA PRO A 130 29.17 -4.01 -20.50
C PRO A 130 28.03 -3.14 -20.96
N ASP A 131 28.08 -2.66 -22.20
CA ASP A 131 26.96 -1.97 -22.81
C ASP A 131 25.84 -3.03 -22.90
N TYR A 132 25.23 -3.33 -21.75
CA TYR A 132 23.90 -3.89 -21.64
C TYR A 132 23.10 -2.81 -22.33
N GLY A 133 22.96 -2.98 -23.64
CA GLY A 133 22.60 -1.89 -24.53
C GLY A 133 21.50 -1.06 -23.92
N ARG A 134 21.56 0.24 -24.21
CA ARG A 134 20.52 1.26 -23.97
C ARG A 134 19.06 0.83 -24.16
N ASP A 135 18.82 -0.38 -24.64
CA ASP A 135 17.60 -1.17 -24.55
C ASP A 135 17.24 -1.63 -23.12
N ASP A 136 17.79 -1.05 -22.03
CA ASP A 136 17.06 -1.10 -20.75
C ASP A 136 15.78 -0.27 -20.99
N PRO A 137 14.60 -0.89 -21.18
CA PRO A 137 13.38 -0.19 -21.58
C PRO A 137 12.93 0.83 -20.53
N PHE A 138 13.63 0.89 -19.40
CA PHE A 138 13.34 1.72 -18.25
C PHE A 138 14.25 2.95 -18.12
N ASP A 139 15.26 3.15 -18.97
CA ASP A 139 16.15 4.33 -18.86
C ASP A 139 15.61 5.56 -19.61
N ASP A 140 14.80 5.36 -20.67
CA ASP A 140 14.14 6.46 -21.40
C ASP A 140 12.83 6.95 -20.73
N ASP A 141 12.19 6.11 -19.90
CA ASP A 141 11.02 6.49 -19.11
C ASP A 141 11.43 7.03 -17.73
N VAL A 142 12.19 8.14 -17.73
CA VAL A 142 12.40 8.92 -16.52
C VAL A 142 11.02 9.41 -16.06
N ALA A 143 10.45 8.71 -15.08
CA ALA A 143 9.15 9.07 -14.52
C ALA A 143 9.16 10.57 -14.21
N PRO A 144 8.16 11.32 -14.71
CA PRO A 144 8.18 12.77 -14.66
C PRO A 144 8.40 13.21 -13.21
N ILE A 145 9.39 14.09 -13.02
CA ILE A 145 9.78 14.60 -11.69
C ILE A 145 8.56 15.21 -10.96
N VAL A 146 7.60 15.73 -11.74
CA VAL A 146 6.34 16.30 -11.26
C VAL A 146 5.20 15.29 -11.49
N PRO A 147 4.46 14.89 -10.43
CA PRO A 147 3.39 13.91 -10.58
C PRO A 147 2.25 14.37 -11.51
N PRO A 148 1.55 13.44 -12.19
CA PRO A 148 0.47 13.76 -13.14
C PRO A 148 -0.62 14.68 -12.60
N ALA A 149 -0.98 14.55 -11.32
CA ALA A 149 -2.00 15.39 -10.69
C ALA A 149 -1.64 16.88 -10.72
N PHE A 150 -0.35 17.20 -10.67
CA PHE A 150 0.15 18.58 -10.68
C PHE A 150 0.37 19.07 -12.12
N THR A 151 0.93 18.23 -13.00
CA THR A 151 1.18 18.63 -14.40
C THR A 151 -0.10 18.83 -15.21
N ARG A 152 -1.15 18.07 -14.90
CA ARG A 152 -2.46 18.19 -15.56
C ARG A 152 -3.32 19.33 -15.00
N GLY A 153 -2.84 20.06 -14.00
CA GLY A 153 -3.58 21.17 -13.40
C GLY A 153 -4.83 20.73 -12.64
N GLU A 154 -4.82 19.55 -12.00
CA GLU A 154 -5.98 19.09 -11.25
C GLU A 154 -6.29 20.05 -10.07
N PRO A 155 -7.59 20.37 -9.82
CA PRO A 155 -7.95 21.29 -8.75
C PRO A 155 -7.41 20.84 -7.39
N THR A 156 -7.05 21.81 -6.54
CA THR A 156 -6.48 21.54 -5.21
C THR A 156 -7.38 20.62 -4.37
N ALA A 157 -8.70 20.80 -4.43
CA ALA A 157 -9.65 19.94 -3.73
C ALA A 157 -9.56 18.46 -4.15
N VAL A 158 -9.37 18.19 -5.45
CA VAL A 158 -9.21 16.83 -5.97
C VAL A 158 -7.88 16.22 -5.51
N ARG A 159 -6.79 17.00 -5.58
CA ARG A 159 -5.47 16.57 -5.11
C ARG A 159 -5.47 16.25 -3.61
N LEU A 160 -6.15 17.07 -2.80
CA LEU A 160 -6.33 16.81 -1.37
C LEU A 160 -7.14 15.55 -1.11
N ALA A 161 -8.23 15.31 -1.87
CA ALA A 161 -8.99 14.07 -1.75
C ALA A 161 -8.13 12.83 -2.06
N TYR A 162 -7.27 12.89 -3.07
CA TYR A 162 -6.32 11.81 -3.36
C TYR A 162 -5.31 11.61 -2.24
N LEU A 163 -4.70 12.69 -1.73
CA LEU A 163 -3.73 12.61 -0.64
C LEU A 163 -4.35 12.03 0.63
N GLN A 164 -5.56 12.46 0.98
CA GLN A 164 -6.30 11.91 2.13
C GLN A 164 -6.57 10.42 1.96
N ALA A 165 -7.01 9.99 0.77
CA ALA A 165 -7.24 8.59 0.47
C ALA A 165 -5.94 7.77 0.63
N VAL A 166 -4.82 8.24 0.08
CA VAL A 166 -3.56 7.52 0.22
C VAL A 166 -3.05 7.53 1.65
N TYR A 167 -3.18 8.64 2.37
CA TYR A 167 -2.84 8.72 3.79
C TYR A 167 -3.62 7.69 4.63
N ASN A 168 -4.94 7.64 4.45
CA ASN A 168 -5.82 6.68 5.12
C ASN A 168 -5.40 5.22 4.86
N ASN A 169 -5.00 4.90 3.62
CA ASN A 169 -4.56 3.55 3.30
C ASN A 169 -3.17 3.22 3.84
N VAL A 170 -2.21 4.14 3.75
CA VAL A 170 -0.79 3.87 4.06
C VAL A 170 -0.49 4.02 5.55
N PHE A 171 -1.02 5.05 6.21
CA PHE A 171 -0.71 5.34 7.62
C PHE A 171 -1.78 4.81 8.57
N CYS A 172 -3.05 4.88 8.18
CA CYS A 172 -4.14 4.38 9.02
C CYS A 172 -4.50 2.91 8.73
N ASN A 173 -3.80 2.25 7.82
CA ASN A 173 -4.02 0.85 7.42
C ASN A 173 -5.48 0.54 7.01
N ILE A 174 -6.21 1.54 6.48
CA ILE A 174 -7.60 1.35 6.06
C ILE A 174 -7.61 0.49 4.77
N PRO A 175 -8.49 -0.53 4.67
CA PRO A 175 -8.58 -1.39 3.48
C PRO A 175 -8.78 -0.59 2.18
N VAL A 176 -8.29 -1.15 1.07
CA VAL A 176 -8.35 -0.51 -0.26
C VAL A 176 -9.78 -0.23 -0.70
N SER A 177 -10.71 -1.14 -0.43
CA SER A 177 -12.15 -0.98 -0.74
C SER A 177 -12.74 0.21 0.01
N THR A 178 -12.64 0.21 1.34
CA THR A 178 -13.15 1.30 2.20
C THR A 178 -12.52 2.65 1.85
N THR A 179 -11.21 2.68 1.60
CA THR A 179 -10.52 3.91 1.18
C THR A 179 -11.03 4.42 -0.18
N THR A 180 -11.31 3.50 -1.11
CA THR A 180 -11.87 3.84 -2.42
C THR A 180 -13.29 4.39 -2.28
N ASP A 181 -14.11 3.83 -1.39
CA ASP A 181 -15.45 4.32 -1.10
C ASP A 181 -15.40 5.72 -0.47
N ASN A 182 -14.49 5.95 0.48
CA ASN A 182 -14.27 7.27 1.10
C ASN A 182 -13.80 8.32 0.08
N LEU A 183 -12.91 7.95 -0.84
CA LEU A 183 -12.49 8.80 -1.93
C LEU A 183 -13.68 9.17 -2.82
N ASN A 184 -14.49 8.18 -3.20
CA ASN A 184 -15.67 8.41 -4.03
C ASN A 184 -16.72 9.28 -3.34
N MET A 185 -16.94 9.09 -2.03
CA MET A 185 -17.82 9.95 -1.24
C MET A 185 -17.35 11.40 -1.25
N THR A 186 -16.05 11.62 -1.05
CA THR A 186 -15.44 12.96 -1.09
C THR A 186 -15.59 13.60 -2.47
N LEU A 187 -15.31 12.85 -3.55
CA LEU A 187 -15.46 13.34 -4.91
C LEU A 187 -16.92 13.64 -5.26
N ASN A 188 -17.87 12.79 -4.85
CA ASN A 188 -19.29 13.05 -5.06
C ASN A 188 -19.77 14.30 -4.31
N ALA A 189 -19.23 14.59 -3.12
CA ALA A 189 -19.52 15.83 -2.41
C ALA A 189 -18.98 17.06 -3.16
N LEU A 190 -17.77 16.97 -3.73
CA LEU A 190 -17.22 18.02 -4.59
C LEU A 190 -18.03 18.19 -5.89
N ASP A 191 -18.54 17.10 -6.45
CA ASP A 191 -19.39 17.11 -7.65
C ASP A 191 -20.70 17.85 -7.39
N ALA A 192 -21.35 17.53 -6.26
CA ALA A 192 -22.57 18.20 -5.81
C ALA A 192 -22.35 19.71 -5.56
N ALA A 193 -21.13 20.10 -5.17
CA ALA A 193 -20.74 21.50 -5.02
C ALA A 193 -20.33 22.20 -6.33
N GLY A 194 -20.33 21.48 -7.47
CA GLY A 194 -19.87 22.02 -8.75
C GLY A 194 -18.36 22.29 -8.81
N ALA A 195 -17.57 21.66 -7.94
CA ALA A 195 -16.13 21.88 -7.79
C ALA A 195 -15.27 20.86 -8.55
N LEU A 196 -15.87 19.86 -9.22
CA LEU A 196 -15.12 18.89 -10.02
C LEU A 196 -14.85 19.40 -11.45
N PRO A 197 -13.66 19.12 -11.99
CA PRO A 197 -13.35 19.41 -13.39
C PRO A 197 -14.11 18.44 -14.31
N LEU A 198 -14.61 18.97 -15.44
CA LEU A 198 -15.24 18.15 -16.49
C LEU A 198 -14.19 17.33 -17.26
N VAL A 199 -13.00 17.90 -17.51
CA VAL A 199 -11.95 17.28 -18.32
C VAL A 199 -10.55 17.59 -17.74
N PRO A 200 -9.72 16.58 -17.46
CA PRO A 200 -10.09 15.17 -17.33
C PRO A 200 -10.96 14.94 -16.08
N PRO A 201 -11.88 13.96 -16.11
CA PRO A 201 -12.65 13.62 -14.92
C PRO A 201 -11.72 13.05 -13.82
N PRO A 202 -11.98 13.34 -12.53
CA PRO A 202 -11.22 12.77 -11.43
C PRO A 202 -11.24 11.24 -11.44
N VAL A 203 -10.08 10.64 -11.14
CA VAL A 203 -9.98 9.19 -10.90
C VAL A 203 -10.70 8.77 -9.63
N ARG A 204 -11.34 7.60 -9.70
CA ARG A 204 -12.27 7.09 -8.67
C ARG A 204 -11.77 5.84 -7.93
N THR A 205 -10.54 5.42 -8.19
CA THR A 205 -9.93 4.26 -7.54
C THR A 205 -8.65 4.66 -6.83
N LEU A 206 -8.38 4.06 -5.65
CA LEU A 206 -7.18 4.34 -4.90
C LEU A 206 -5.90 4.10 -5.71
N THR A 207 -5.85 3.00 -6.48
CA THR A 207 -4.71 2.69 -7.36
C THR A 207 -4.43 3.80 -8.36
N SER A 208 -5.49 4.34 -9.00
CA SER A 208 -5.32 5.44 -9.95
C SER A 208 -4.94 6.75 -9.27
N ALA A 209 -5.48 7.02 -8.08
CA ALA A 209 -5.10 8.17 -7.27
C ALA A 209 -3.61 8.12 -6.87
N LYS A 210 -3.09 6.94 -6.46
CA LYS A 210 -1.66 6.73 -6.21
C LYS A 210 -0.81 7.04 -7.44
N LYS A 211 -1.23 6.58 -8.63
CA LYS A 211 -0.55 6.87 -9.91
C LYS A 211 -0.53 8.35 -10.23
N HIS A 212 -1.66 9.03 -10.06
CA HIS A 212 -1.78 10.47 -10.30
C HIS A 212 -0.90 11.29 -9.35
N LEU A 213 -0.78 10.85 -8.09
CA LEU A 213 0.10 11.46 -7.10
C LEU A 213 1.58 11.05 -7.25
N GLY A 214 1.91 10.13 -8.16
CA GLY A 214 3.29 9.66 -8.35
C GLY A 214 3.83 8.84 -7.17
N ILE A 215 2.94 8.23 -6.39
CA ILE A 215 3.25 7.45 -5.18
C ILE A 215 2.78 5.99 -5.31
N ASP A 216 2.61 5.51 -6.55
CA ASP A 216 2.27 4.12 -6.81
C ASP A 216 3.52 3.23 -6.70
N PRO A 217 3.64 2.36 -5.68
CA PRO A 217 4.77 1.44 -5.57
C PRO A 217 4.75 0.38 -6.68
N ASP A 218 3.55 -0.01 -7.14
CA ASP A 218 3.38 -1.08 -8.12
C ASP A 218 3.95 -0.70 -9.49
N ALA A 219 4.05 0.60 -9.79
CA ALA A 219 4.69 1.11 -11.01
C ALA A 219 6.17 0.70 -11.14
N TRP A 220 6.78 0.22 -10.07
CA TRP A 220 8.21 -0.12 -10.00
C TRP A 220 8.47 -1.60 -9.77
N ILE A 221 7.41 -2.37 -9.56
CA ILE A 221 7.48 -3.82 -9.41
C ILE A 221 7.38 -4.41 -10.81
N ILE A 222 8.47 -5.05 -11.25
CA ILE A 222 8.54 -5.77 -12.52
C ILE A 222 8.10 -7.22 -12.25
N PRO A 223 6.96 -7.67 -12.82
CA PRO A 223 6.44 -9.01 -12.58
C PRO A 223 7.11 -10.01 -13.54
N TYR A 224 8.32 -10.46 -13.21
CA TYR A 224 9.00 -11.46 -14.04
C TYR A 224 8.25 -12.79 -14.04
N THR A 225 8.05 -13.37 -15.23
CA THR A 225 7.56 -14.74 -15.35
C THR A 225 8.72 -15.69 -15.10
N VAL A 226 8.53 -16.68 -14.22
CA VAL A 226 9.60 -17.61 -13.85
C VAL A 226 9.25 -19.01 -14.29
N CYS A 227 10.18 -19.68 -14.97
CA CYS A 227 10.02 -21.09 -15.27
C CYS A 227 10.06 -21.91 -13.97
N PRO A 228 9.02 -22.70 -13.63
CA PRO A 228 8.98 -23.49 -12.40
C PRO A 228 9.99 -24.65 -12.38
N ARG A 229 10.63 -24.97 -13.52
CA ARG A 229 11.62 -26.06 -13.65
C ARG A 229 13.06 -25.56 -13.56
N CYS A 230 13.46 -24.65 -14.45
CA CYS A 230 14.84 -24.17 -14.54
C CYS A 230 15.07 -22.79 -13.92
N TRP A 231 14.03 -22.15 -13.38
CA TRP A 231 14.09 -20.83 -12.72
C TRP A 231 14.58 -19.67 -13.60
N LYS A 232 14.68 -19.87 -14.93
CA LYS A 232 14.94 -18.78 -15.87
C LYS A 232 13.82 -17.74 -15.78
N LEU A 233 14.22 -16.48 -15.65
CA LEU A 233 13.34 -15.32 -15.62
C LEU A 233 13.05 -14.84 -17.04
N TYR A 234 11.83 -14.39 -17.26
CA TYR A 234 11.37 -13.76 -18.50
C TYR A 234 10.70 -12.44 -18.14
N THR A 235 11.06 -11.38 -18.86
CA THR A 235 10.42 -10.07 -18.74
C THR A 235 8.95 -10.16 -19.16
N PRO A 236 8.09 -9.21 -18.73
CA PRO A 236 6.71 -9.14 -19.21
C PRO A 236 6.63 -9.09 -20.74
N HIS A 237 7.48 -8.27 -21.38
CA HIS A 237 7.54 -8.13 -22.84
C HIS A 237 7.94 -9.43 -23.54
N GLU A 238 8.96 -10.15 -23.05
CA GLU A 238 9.30 -11.47 -23.60
C GLU A 238 8.12 -12.43 -23.46
N THR A 239 7.49 -12.47 -22.27
CA THR A 239 6.36 -13.37 -22.00
C THR A 239 5.18 -13.10 -22.93
N GLU A 240 4.86 -11.84 -23.19
CA GLU A 240 3.79 -11.44 -24.10
C GLU A 240 4.05 -11.85 -25.55
N ASN A 241 5.31 -11.76 -25.99
CA ASN A 241 5.72 -12.08 -27.36
C ASN A 241 6.06 -13.56 -27.61
N LEU A 242 6.04 -14.41 -26.58
CA LEU A 242 6.27 -15.84 -26.74
C LEU A 242 5.20 -16.49 -27.63
N ALA A 243 5.67 -17.21 -28.66
CA ALA A 243 4.80 -17.97 -29.56
C ALA A 243 4.15 -19.20 -28.88
N SER A 244 4.78 -19.73 -27.82
CA SER A 244 4.35 -20.94 -27.11
C SER A 244 4.47 -20.75 -25.60
N PRO A 245 3.65 -21.44 -24.77
CA PRO A 245 3.79 -21.42 -23.33
C PRO A 245 5.02 -22.19 -22.82
N ALA A 246 5.78 -22.87 -23.68
CA ALA A 246 6.98 -23.59 -23.29
C ALA A 246 8.17 -22.67 -22.95
N CYS A 247 9.01 -23.11 -22.01
CA CYS A 247 10.26 -22.45 -21.66
C CYS A 247 11.23 -22.42 -22.85
N LEU A 248 11.87 -21.27 -23.11
CA LEU A 248 12.87 -21.12 -24.18
C LEU A 248 14.25 -21.71 -23.83
N TYR A 249 14.46 -22.11 -22.58
CA TYR A 249 15.74 -22.70 -22.17
C TYR A 249 15.90 -24.09 -22.81
N PRO A 250 17.01 -24.37 -23.52
CA PRO A 250 17.22 -25.65 -24.21
C PRO A 250 17.01 -26.85 -23.29
N GLY A 251 16.17 -27.80 -23.72
CA GLY A 251 15.85 -29.02 -22.96
C GLY A 251 14.89 -28.84 -21.79
N CYS A 252 14.37 -27.63 -21.54
CA CYS A 252 13.45 -27.39 -20.43
C CYS A 252 11.99 -27.63 -20.83
N VAL A 253 11.33 -28.60 -20.21
CA VAL A 253 9.90 -28.91 -20.40
C VAL A 253 8.96 -28.04 -19.55
N GLY A 254 9.45 -26.91 -19.03
CA GLY A 254 8.67 -26.02 -18.17
C GLY A 254 7.62 -25.23 -18.94
N THR A 255 6.47 -24.98 -18.31
CA THR A 255 5.40 -24.12 -18.83
C THR A 255 5.44 -22.76 -18.13
N LEU A 256 5.49 -21.68 -18.90
CA LEU A 256 5.62 -20.30 -18.42
C LEU A 256 4.27 -19.64 -18.13
N TYR A 257 3.28 -19.86 -19.00
CA TYR A 257 1.95 -19.29 -18.85
C TYR A 257 0.86 -20.28 -19.27
N THR A 258 -0.36 -20.01 -18.81
CA THR A 258 -1.59 -20.68 -19.21
C THR A 258 -2.46 -19.71 -20.00
N GLU A 259 -3.13 -20.19 -21.03
CA GLU A 259 -4.08 -19.38 -21.80
C GLU A 259 -5.51 -19.69 -21.32
N SER A 260 -6.26 -18.64 -20.97
CA SER A 260 -7.67 -18.74 -20.61
C SER A 260 -8.48 -17.79 -21.50
N LYS A 261 -9.72 -18.14 -21.85
CA LYS A 261 -10.61 -17.24 -22.58
C LYS A 261 -11.53 -16.53 -21.60
N ASP A 262 -11.53 -15.20 -21.64
CA ASP A 262 -12.49 -14.39 -20.88
C ASP A 262 -13.92 -14.62 -21.38
N ALA A 263 -14.94 -14.18 -20.62
CA ALA A 263 -16.36 -14.22 -21.03
C ALA A 263 -16.64 -13.51 -22.37
N LYS A 264 -15.73 -12.62 -22.81
CA LYS A 264 -15.79 -11.92 -24.11
C LYS A 264 -15.06 -12.67 -25.24
N GLY A 265 -14.60 -13.89 -25.00
CA GLY A 265 -13.83 -14.70 -25.96
C GLY A 265 -12.38 -14.25 -26.16
N ARG A 266 -11.90 -13.21 -25.46
CA ARG A 266 -10.51 -12.74 -25.55
C ARG A 266 -9.59 -13.70 -24.81
N SER A 267 -8.49 -14.10 -25.45
CA SER A 267 -7.44 -14.91 -24.82
C SER A 267 -6.63 -14.06 -23.86
N LYS A 268 -6.60 -14.47 -22.59
CA LYS A 268 -5.78 -13.89 -21.54
C LYS A 268 -4.71 -14.91 -21.14
N ARG A 269 -3.46 -14.51 -21.29
CA ARG A 269 -2.30 -15.25 -20.80
C ARG A 269 -2.13 -14.97 -19.31
N ARG A 270 -1.95 -16.01 -18.52
CA ARG A 270 -1.66 -15.92 -17.08
C ARG A 270 -0.38 -16.69 -16.79
N ALA A 271 0.65 -15.97 -16.36
CA ALA A 271 1.91 -16.58 -15.91
C ALA A 271 1.64 -17.63 -14.81
N VAL A 272 2.30 -18.79 -14.92
CA VAL A 272 2.18 -19.88 -13.94
C VAL A 272 2.80 -19.45 -12.60
N LYS A 273 3.96 -18.78 -12.67
CA LYS A 273 4.69 -18.27 -11.51
C LYS A 273 5.24 -16.89 -11.83
N ILE A 274 5.02 -15.96 -10.92
CA ILE A 274 5.51 -14.58 -10.99
C ILE A 274 6.52 -14.38 -9.86
N LEU A 275 7.67 -13.80 -10.18
CA LEU A 275 8.63 -13.31 -9.19
C LEU A 275 8.69 -11.79 -9.30
N PRO A 276 8.06 -11.04 -8.38
CA PRO A 276 8.16 -9.59 -8.39
C PRO A 276 9.60 -9.18 -8.09
N GLN A 277 10.17 -8.33 -8.93
CA GLN A 277 11.46 -7.70 -8.67
C GLN A 277 11.34 -6.19 -8.77
N VAL A 278 12.20 -5.47 -8.08
CA VAL A 278 12.36 -4.03 -8.22
C VAL A 278 13.78 -3.74 -8.68
N SER A 279 13.97 -2.73 -9.52
CA SER A 279 15.32 -2.29 -9.86
C SER A 279 16.03 -1.80 -8.60
N LEU A 280 17.13 -2.46 -8.22
CA LEU A 280 17.92 -2.10 -7.05
C LEU A 280 18.41 -0.65 -7.15
N LEU A 281 18.92 -0.27 -8.32
CA LEU A 281 19.41 1.08 -8.57
C LEU A 281 18.31 2.14 -8.46
N GLN A 282 17.13 1.89 -9.04
CA GLN A 282 16.00 2.81 -8.92
C GLN A 282 15.51 2.91 -7.46
N SER A 283 15.47 1.79 -6.75
CA SER A 283 15.06 1.72 -5.35
C SER A 283 16.03 2.52 -4.47
N LEU A 284 17.34 2.33 -4.65
CA LEU A 284 18.39 3.10 -3.97
C LEU A 284 18.27 4.60 -4.29
N ARG A 285 18.13 4.98 -5.56
CA ARG A 285 17.94 6.38 -5.97
C ARG A 285 16.74 7.01 -5.24
N ARG A 286 15.64 6.29 -5.04
CA ARG A 286 14.48 6.81 -4.29
C ARG A 286 14.73 6.90 -2.79
N MET A 287 15.32 5.85 -2.20
CA MET A 287 15.66 5.87 -0.78
C MET A 287 16.58 7.05 -0.46
N VAL A 288 17.64 7.27 -1.25
CA VAL A 288 18.61 8.36 -1.07
C VAL A 288 18.01 9.76 -1.38
N ARG A 289 16.91 9.84 -2.13
CA ARG A 289 16.16 11.09 -2.35
C ARG A 289 15.23 11.46 -1.19
N ARG A 290 14.89 10.52 -0.30
CA ARG A 290 14.05 10.81 0.88
C ARG A 290 14.79 11.77 1.81
N LYS A 291 14.14 12.89 2.16
CA LYS A 291 14.68 13.82 3.17
C LYS A 291 14.93 13.06 4.47
N GLY A 292 16.11 13.24 5.05
CA GLY A 292 16.55 12.50 6.24
C GLY A 292 17.35 11.23 5.93
N PHE A 293 17.07 10.50 4.84
CA PHE A 293 17.83 9.29 4.52
C PHE A 293 19.31 9.58 4.26
N ARG A 294 19.62 10.72 3.61
CA ARG A 294 21.01 11.17 3.45
C ARG A 294 21.73 11.41 4.78
N LYS A 295 21.00 11.74 5.86
CA LYS A 295 21.57 11.88 7.20
C LYS A 295 21.83 10.52 7.86
N LEU A 296 21.13 9.47 7.42
CA LEU A 296 21.34 8.10 7.87
C LEU A 296 22.53 7.44 7.16
N VAL A 297 22.88 7.90 5.95
CA VAL A 297 24.11 7.47 5.27
C VAL A 297 25.28 8.16 5.97
N ARG A 298 25.91 7.44 6.91
CA ARG A 298 27.08 7.91 7.64
C ARG A 298 28.32 7.83 6.75
N ASP A 299 29.10 8.90 6.73
CA ASP A 299 30.44 8.89 6.14
C ASP A 299 31.45 8.48 7.20
N SER A 300 31.93 7.23 7.14
CA SER A 300 32.88 6.69 8.11
C SER A 300 34.34 7.06 7.80
N ARG A 301 34.62 7.75 6.68
CA ARG A 301 35.99 8.05 6.22
C ARG A 301 36.76 9.05 7.10
N GLY A 302 36.11 9.63 8.12
CA GLY A 302 36.73 10.52 9.11
C GLY A 302 36.36 10.18 10.56
N ALA A 303 35.75 9.03 10.81
CA ALA A 303 35.51 8.56 12.17
C ALA A 303 36.84 8.21 12.83
N ALA A 304 36.99 8.52 14.13
CA ALA A 304 38.20 8.16 14.88
C ALA A 304 38.34 6.64 14.87
N ARG A 305 39.42 6.15 14.24
CA ARG A 305 39.81 4.74 14.32
C ARG A 305 40.19 4.44 15.77
N ASN A 306 39.73 3.31 16.30
CA ASN A 306 40.06 2.76 17.62
C ASN A 306 39.42 3.51 18.81
N MET A 307 38.10 3.36 18.97
CA MET A 307 37.43 3.60 20.27
C MET A 307 37.29 2.31 21.09
N ASP A 308 38.12 1.30 20.81
CA ASP A 308 38.17 0.01 21.52
C ASP A 308 38.90 0.16 22.87
N ASP A 309 38.40 1.02 23.76
CA ASP A 309 38.83 1.01 25.16
C ASP A 309 38.27 -0.26 25.85
N ASP A 310 38.88 -0.71 26.96
CA ASP A 310 38.43 -1.91 27.70
C ASP A 310 36.95 -1.82 28.19
N ASP A 311 36.40 -0.60 28.24
CA ASP A 311 34.99 -0.31 28.59
C ASP A 311 34.08 -0.09 27.36
N PHE A 312 34.55 -0.41 26.14
CA PHE A 312 33.81 -0.18 24.92
C PHE A 312 32.58 -1.09 24.80
N VAL A 313 31.40 -0.47 24.80
CA VAL A 313 30.13 -1.12 24.49
C VAL A 313 29.73 -0.73 23.09
N MET A 314 29.76 -1.69 22.17
CA MET A 314 29.27 -1.54 20.80
C MET A 314 27.81 -1.06 20.81
N LYS A 315 27.56 0.17 20.36
CA LYS A 315 26.19 0.74 20.32
C LYS A 315 25.51 0.44 19.00
N ASP A 316 26.27 0.34 17.91
CA ASP A 316 25.78 -0.03 16.59
C ASP A 316 26.81 -0.86 15.80
N MET A 317 26.48 -1.22 14.57
CA MET A 317 27.38 -2.03 13.70
C MET A 317 28.60 -1.25 13.20
N HIS A 318 28.62 0.09 13.33
CA HIS A 318 29.70 0.97 12.87
C HIS A 318 30.81 1.13 13.91
N ASP A 319 30.52 0.78 15.15
CA ASP A 319 31.43 0.74 16.28
C ASP A 319 32.37 -0.49 16.22
N GLY A 320 32.08 -1.48 15.36
CA GLY A 320 32.95 -2.64 15.19
C GLY A 320 34.24 -2.29 14.45
N SER A 321 35.38 -2.77 14.95
CA SER A 321 36.70 -2.64 14.32
C SER A 321 36.72 -3.05 12.83
N LEU A 322 35.95 -4.08 12.48
CA LEU A 322 35.77 -4.60 11.12
C LEU A 322 35.10 -3.62 10.14
N TRP A 323 34.50 -2.53 10.64
CA TRP A 323 33.92 -1.46 9.81
C TRP A 323 34.96 -0.45 9.31
N HIS A 324 36.17 -0.46 9.90
CA HIS A 324 37.24 0.49 9.60
C HIS A 324 38.43 -0.10 8.84
N GLU A 325 38.44 -1.43 8.69
CA GLU A 325 39.31 -2.21 7.78
C GLU A 325 38.85 -2.01 6.33
#